data_AF-A0A2U2EKR3-F1
#
_entry.id   AF-A0A2U2EKR3-F1
#
_cell.length_a   1.000
_cell.length_b   1.000
_cell.length_c   1.000
_cell.angle_alpha   90.00
_cell.angle_beta   90.00
_cell.angle_gamma   90.00
#
_symmetry.space_group_name_H-M   'P 1'
#
loop_
_entity.id
_entity.type
_entity.pdbx_description
1 polymer ?
#
loop_
_entity_poly.entity_id
_entity_poly.type
_entity_poly.pdbx_seq_one_letter_code
_entity_poly.pdbx_strand_id
1 'polypeptide(L)'
;MPRVRALTYPARVADRRKVLAKKCKLRLAECGVKQKKIAKQLGISEAAMSTQLSGKLSIETLIAIADMTDWTAEELGKAIKN
;
A
#
# COMPACT_ATOMS: atom_id res chain seq x y z
N MET A 1 19.39 7.34 32.88
CA MET A 1 19.49 7.88 31.50
C MET A 1 18.15 7.66 30.80
N PRO A 2 17.53 8.71 30.21
CA PRO A 2 16.29 8.53 29.46
C PRO A 2 16.58 7.68 28.20
N ARG A 3 15.80 6.62 27.99
CA ARG A 3 15.93 5.75 26.81
C ARG A 3 15.46 6.53 25.58
N VAL A 4 16.41 7.05 24.80
CA VAL A 4 16.12 7.60 23.47
C VAL A 4 15.62 6.45 22.59
N ARG A 5 14.29 6.35 22.39
CA ARG A 5 13.71 5.41 21.43
C ARG A 5 14.01 5.92 20.02
N ALA A 6 14.86 5.22 19.27
CA ALA A 6 15.07 5.52 17.86
C ALA A 6 13.72 5.62 17.13
N LEU A 7 13.44 6.80 16.56
CA LEU A 7 12.27 7.07 15.72
C LEU A 7 12.23 6.16 14.48
N THR A 8 13.40 5.71 14.03
CA THR A 8 13.63 4.87 12.87
C THR A 8 13.77 3.40 13.29
N TYR A 9 12.67 2.74 13.68
CA TYR A 9 12.70 1.28 13.74
C TYR A 9 12.19 0.74 12.41
N PRO A 10 13.04 0.25 11.49
CA PRO A 10 12.61 -0.26 10.18
C PRO A 10 11.51 -1.31 10.28
N ALA A 11 11.37 -2.04 11.40
CA ALA A 11 10.25 -2.93 11.63
C ALA A 11 8.89 -2.18 11.76
N ARG A 12 8.83 -1.00 12.40
CA ARG A 12 7.61 -0.18 12.45
C ARG A 12 7.18 0.31 11.05
N VAL A 13 8.15 0.60 10.18
CA VAL A 13 7.89 0.98 8.77
C VAL A 13 7.40 -0.22 7.97
N ALA A 14 8.01 -1.40 8.16
CA ALA A 14 7.57 -2.64 7.53
C ALA A 14 6.15 -3.03 7.94
N ASP A 15 5.80 -2.87 9.22
CA ASP A 15 4.45 -3.15 9.72
C ASP A 15 3.42 -2.17 9.13
N ARG A 16 3.75 -0.88 9.05
CA ARG A 16 2.89 0.10 8.37
C ARG A 16 2.69 -0.22 6.89
N ARG A 17 3.74 -0.64 6.17
CA ARG A 17 3.62 -1.08 4.76
C ARG A 17 2.71 -2.29 4.60
N LYS A 18 2.77 -3.26 5.52
CA LYS A 18 1.85 -4.41 5.54
C LYS A 18 0.40 -4.00 5.78
N VAL A 19 0.16 -3.08 6.73
CA VAL A 19 -1.19 -2.55 6.99
C VAL A 19 -1.72 -1.81 5.77
N LEU A 20 -0.90 -0.95 5.16
CA LEU A 20 -1.27 -0.21 3.94
C LEU A 20 -1.58 -1.15 2.78
N ALA A 21 -0.75 -2.19 2.58
CA ALA A 21 -0.95 -3.21 1.56
C ALA A 21 -2.28 -3.99 1.75
N LYS A 22 -2.64 -4.31 3.00
CA LYS A 22 -3.95 -4.91 3.32
C LYS A 22 -5.10 -3.95 2.97
N LYS A 23 -5.01 -2.68 3.35
CA LYS A 23 -6.03 -1.67 3.00
C LYS A 23 -6.17 -1.49 1.49
N CYS A 24 -5.06 -1.51 0.75
CA CYS A 24 -5.07 -1.50 -0.72
C CYS A 24 -5.82 -2.73 -1.28
N LYS A 25 -5.54 -3.95 -0.77
CA LYS A 25 -6.27 -5.15 -1.21
C LYS A 25 -7.78 -5.04 -0.97
N LEU A 26 -8.19 -4.49 0.17
CA LEU A 26 -9.60 -4.28 0.49
C LEU A 26 -10.24 -3.27 -0.47
N ARG A 27 -9.59 -2.13 -0.69
CA ARG A 27 -10.09 -1.10 -1.62
C ARG A 27 -10.25 -1.64 -3.04
N LEU A 28 -9.28 -2.44 -3.51
CA LEU A 28 -9.39 -3.10 -4.81
C LEU A 28 -10.59 -4.04 -4.91
N ALA A 29 -10.90 -4.77 -3.83
CA ALA A 29 -12.07 -5.63 -3.77
C ALA A 29 -13.37 -4.82 -3.76
N GLU A 30 -13.45 -3.73 -2.99
CA GLU A 30 -14.61 -2.83 -2.94
C GLU A 30 -14.91 -2.18 -4.29
N CYS A 31 -13.89 -1.72 -5.00
CA CYS A 31 -14.04 -1.09 -6.32
C CYS A 31 -14.10 -2.11 -7.48
N GLY A 32 -14.02 -3.42 -7.21
CA GLY A 32 -14.04 -4.46 -8.25
C GLY A 32 -12.84 -4.43 -9.20
N VAL A 33 -11.73 -3.81 -8.80
CA VAL A 33 -10.53 -3.66 -9.63
C VAL A 33 -9.61 -4.88 -9.48
N LYS A 34 -9.38 -5.60 -10.57
CA LYS A 34 -8.46 -6.75 -10.59
C LYS A 34 -7.01 -6.28 -10.49
N GLN A 35 -6.22 -6.95 -9.64
CA GLN A 35 -4.77 -6.70 -9.50
C GLN A 35 -4.03 -6.74 -10.85
N LYS A 36 -4.45 -7.62 -11.77
CA LYS A 36 -3.93 -7.73 -13.14
C LYS A 36 -4.00 -6.40 -13.91
N LYS A 37 -5.06 -5.61 -13.72
CA LYS A 37 -5.26 -4.34 -14.42
C LYS A 37 -4.19 -3.33 -14.01
N ILE A 38 -3.90 -3.28 -12.70
CA ILE A 38 -2.87 -2.40 -12.13
C ILE A 38 -1.47 -2.89 -12.46
N ALA A 39 -1.24 -4.21 -12.40
CA ALA A 39 0.03 -4.80 -12.82
C ALA A 39 0.37 -4.43 -14.27
N LYS A 40 -0.63 -4.49 -15.17
CA LYS A 40 -0.48 -4.07 -16.57
C LYS A 40 -0.17 -2.56 -16.71
N GLN A 41 -0.81 -1.71 -15.91
CA GLN A 41 -0.57 -0.26 -15.92
C GLN A 41 0.84 0.10 -15.42
N LEU A 42 1.33 -0.64 -14.42
CA LEU A 42 2.69 -0.48 -13.87
C LEU A 42 3.76 -1.21 -14.69
N GLY A 43 3.38 -1.98 -15.72
CA GLY A 43 4.32 -2.77 -16.51
C GLY A 43 4.99 -3.92 -15.74
N ILE A 44 4.39 -4.40 -14.66
CA ILE A 44 4.94 -5.47 -13.80
C ILE A 44 4.15 -6.77 -13.95
N SER A 45 4.74 -7.89 -13.51
CA SER A 45 4.06 -9.18 -13.47
C SER A 45 3.00 -9.24 -12.36
N GLU A 46 1.98 -10.08 -12.53
CA GLU A 46 0.97 -10.31 -11.48
C GLU A 46 1.60 -10.84 -10.18
N ALA A 47 2.64 -11.65 -10.28
CA ALA A 47 3.39 -12.15 -9.13
C ALA A 47 4.12 -11.02 -8.37
N ALA A 48 4.72 -10.07 -9.10
CA ALA A 48 5.34 -8.89 -8.51
C ALA A 48 4.30 -8.02 -7.78
N MET A 49 3.12 -7.81 -8.39
CA MET A 49 2.01 -7.08 -7.77
C MET A 49 1.53 -7.76 -6.48
N SER A 50 1.38 -9.09 -6.49
CA SER A 50 1.02 -9.86 -5.29
C SER A 50 2.06 -9.71 -4.16
N THR A 51 3.35 -9.66 -4.52
CA THR A 51 4.46 -9.44 -3.58
C THR A 51 4.45 -8.03 -2.99
N GLN A 52 4.09 -7.01 -3.78
CA GLN A 52 3.93 -5.65 -3.27
C GLN A 52 2.76 -5.57 -2.28
N LEU A 53 1.63 -6.20 -2.63
CA LEU A 53 0.44 -6.25 -1.77
C LEU A 53 0.57 -7.20 -0.56
N SER A 54 1.70 -7.89 -0.38
CA SER A 54 1.99 -8.70 0.82
C SER A 54 2.84 -7.97 1.86
N GLY A 55 3.35 -6.78 1.54
CA GLY A 55 4.09 -5.93 2.49
C GLY A 55 5.29 -5.19 1.91
N LYS A 56 5.65 -5.42 0.65
CA LYS A 56 6.68 -4.65 -0.07
C LYS A 56 6.06 -3.55 -0.94
N LEU A 57 5.03 -2.89 -0.42
CA LEU A 57 4.29 -1.89 -1.19
C LEU A 57 5.21 -0.72 -1.57
N SER A 58 5.27 -0.43 -2.86
CA SER A 58 5.98 0.74 -3.39
C SER A 58 5.02 1.94 -3.45
N ILE A 59 5.58 3.16 -3.47
CA ILE A 59 4.77 4.39 -3.59
C ILE A 59 4.08 4.45 -4.95
N GLU A 60 4.77 4.04 -6.01
CA GLU A 60 4.19 3.96 -7.38
C GLU A 60 2.96 3.06 -7.42
N THR A 61 3.02 1.90 -6.75
CA THR A 61 1.88 0.99 -6.62
C THR A 61 0.72 1.63 -5.88
N LEU A 62 1.00 2.39 -4.81
CA LEU A 62 -0.03 3.08 -4.04
C LEU A 62 -0.74 4.11 -4.90
N ILE A 63 0.00 4.93 -5.65
CA ILE A 63 -0.54 5.96 -6.54
C ILE A 63 -1.40 5.32 -7.63
N ALA A 64 -0.89 4.28 -8.31
CA ALA A 64 -1.66 3.60 -9.36
C ALA A 64 -2.96 2.96 -8.83
N ILE A 65 -2.97 2.45 -7.59
CA ILE A 65 -4.19 1.96 -6.95
C ILE A 65 -5.13 3.13 -6.66
N ALA A 66 -4.61 4.25 -6.17
CA ALA A 66 -5.41 5.42 -5.84
C ALA A 66 -6.11 5.99 -7.07
N ASP A 67 -5.36 6.18 -8.15
CA ASP A 67 -5.88 6.67 -9.44
C ASP A 67 -6.96 5.75 -10.01
N MET A 68 -6.82 4.43 -9.83
CA MET A 68 -7.74 3.43 -10.39
C MET A 68 -8.98 3.16 -9.55
N THR A 69 -8.99 3.61 -8.29
CA THR A 69 -10.09 3.38 -7.33
C THR A 69 -10.69 4.68 -6.81
N ASP A 70 -10.38 5.80 -7.48
CA ASP A 70 -10.71 7.17 -7.08
C ASP A 70 -10.44 7.41 -5.59
N TRP A 71 -9.33 6.84 -5.10
CA TRP A 71 -9.01 6.88 -3.67
C TRP A 71 -8.41 8.24 -3.35
N THR A 72 -9.21 9.08 -2.71
CA THR A 72 -8.83 10.46 -2.46
C THR A 72 -7.66 10.57 -1.49
N ALA A 73 -6.88 11.65 -1.59
CA ALA A 73 -5.77 11.92 -0.68
C ALA A 73 -6.21 11.99 0.80
N GLU A 74 -7.44 12.44 1.06
CA GLU A 74 -8.01 12.48 2.41
C GLU A 74 -8.28 11.08 2.97
N GLU A 75 -8.85 10.19 2.16
CA GLU A 75 -9.11 8.80 2.55
C GLU A 75 -7.81 8.01 2.72
N LEU A 76 -6.82 8.23 1.86
CA LEU A 76 -5.46 7.71 2.04
C LEU A 76 -4.82 8.24 3.32
N GLY A 77 -4.97 9.52 3.63
CA GLY A 77 -4.47 10.14 4.85
C GLY A 77 -5.08 9.52 6.11
N LYS A 78 -6.39 9.24 6.12
CA LYS A 78 -7.07 8.48 7.18
C LYS A 78 -6.56 7.03 7.27
N ALA A 79 -6.33 6.40 6.12
CA ALA A 79 -5.79 5.04 6.05
C ALA A 79 -4.33 4.92 6.54
N ILE A 80 -3.55 5.99 6.54
CA ILE A 80 -2.17 5.99 7.06
C ILE A 80 -2.10 6.31 8.56
N LYS A 81 -3.03 7.14 9.07
CA LYS A 81 -3.05 7.58 10.48
C LYS A 81 -3.59 6.53 11.47
N ASN A 82 -4.44 5.60 11.01
CA ASN A 82 -4.98 4.47 11.78
C ASN A 82 -4.19 3.17 11.54
#